data_AF-A0A949W5P9-F1
#
_entry.id   AF-A0A949W5P9-F1
#
_cell.length_a   1.000
_cell.length_b   1.000
_cell.length_c   1.000
_cell.angle_alpha   90.00
_cell.angle_beta   90.00
_cell.angle_gamma   90.00
#
_symmetry.space_group_name_H-M   'P 1'
#
loop_
_entity.id
_entity.type
_entity.pdbx_description
1 polymer ?
#
loop_
_entity_poly.entity_id
_entity_poly.type
_entity_poly.pdbx_seq_one_letter_code
_entity_poly.pdbx_strand_id
1 'polypeptide(L)'
;MTKLRIPRQILLVLLGVTAFASYAQNVPPAQPVPIESGGEIQREGEAFRRLPTTGSIKERLAACQAFVDQFPGSQLSLRVMRDVCTFYLLQEKTGNSDPLRSCAAWIGERLSSPAYSWNRFAGAPESLILERIETQLVYARILANLRSDSGKGRYDEALSALAEILVEGDSRPDLWSARPDLKEQIDFARCWCFHGQQEELRSALSCYQHFMETYPSSDFMPAVLLNAARTLNAIDPQGSREQTILYLTRLRDEFPKSAEAAAPDVLKLLGER
;
A
#
# COMPACT_ATOMS: atom_id res chain seq x y z
N MET A 1 11.02 -17.73 27.92
CA MET A 1 10.46 -18.37 26.70
C MET A 1 9.15 -17.70 26.34
N THR A 2 9.22 -16.57 25.65
CA THR A 2 8.08 -15.74 25.27
C THR A 2 7.63 -16.13 23.86
N LYS A 3 6.41 -16.68 23.77
CA LYS A 3 5.76 -17.03 22.49
C LYS A 3 5.53 -15.74 21.71
N LEU A 4 6.25 -15.57 20.60
CA LEU A 4 6.01 -14.51 19.63
C LEU A 4 4.59 -14.68 19.07
N ARG A 5 3.64 -13.83 19.49
CA ARG A 5 2.33 -13.72 18.84
C ARG A 5 2.51 -12.90 17.57
N ILE A 6 2.64 -13.60 16.45
CA ILE A 6 2.59 -13.00 15.11
C ILE A 6 1.15 -12.51 14.89
N PRO A 7 0.92 -11.19 14.70
CA PRO A 7 -0.41 -10.64 14.39
C PRO A 7 -0.98 -11.26 13.11
N ARG A 8 -2.29 -11.49 13.05
CA ARG A 8 -3.00 -12.06 11.88
C ARG A 8 -2.70 -11.36 10.54
N GLN A 9 -2.33 -10.08 10.58
CA GLN A 9 -1.91 -9.31 9.40
C GLN A 9 -0.54 -9.76 8.84
N ILE A 10 0.35 -10.30 9.66
CA ILE A 10 1.62 -10.91 9.23
C ILE A 10 1.38 -12.34 8.72
N LEU A 11 0.32 -13.02 9.19
CA LEU A 11 -0.06 -14.36 8.71
C LEU A 11 -0.57 -14.34 7.26
N LEU A 12 -1.29 -13.28 6.85
CA LEU A 12 -1.74 -13.08 5.46
C LEU A 12 -0.57 -12.73 4.51
N VAL A 13 0.47 -12.09 5.02
CA VAL A 13 1.67 -11.71 4.26
C VAL A 13 2.69 -12.86 4.17
N LEU A 14 2.78 -13.72 5.18
CA LEU A 14 3.50 -15.00 5.10
C LEU A 14 2.83 -15.98 4.12
N LEU A 15 1.52 -15.84 3.87
CA LEU A 15 0.85 -16.53 2.77
C LEU A 15 1.20 -15.97 1.38
N GLY A 16 1.68 -14.73 1.28
CA GLY A 16 2.26 -14.18 0.05
C GLY A 16 3.60 -14.84 -0.32
N VAL A 17 4.38 -15.27 0.69
CA VAL A 17 5.59 -16.07 0.48
C VAL A 17 5.25 -17.53 0.12
N THR A 18 4.10 -18.06 0.54
CA THR A 18 3.62 -19.38 0.07
C THR A 18 2.86 -19.34 -1.26
N ALA A 19 2.36 -18.17 -1.70
CA ALA A 19 1.84 -17.98 -3.05
C ALA A 19 2.92 -18.16 -4.13
N PHE A 20 4.20 -17.92 -3.79
CA PHE A 20 5.35 -18.23 -4.63
C PHE A 20 5.52 -19.75 -4.90
N ALA A 21 4.99 -20.63 -4.03
CA ALA A 21 5.08 -22.09 -4.18
C ALA A 21 3.79 -22.72 -4.75
N SER A 22 2.61 -22.16 -4.46
CA SER A 22 1.32 -22.77 -4.87
C SER A 22 0.92 -22.43 -6.32
N TYR A 23 1.36 -21.30 -6.87
CA TYR A 23 0.99 -20.90 -8.24
C TYR A 23 1.77 -21.67 -9.33
N ALA A 24 2.98 -22.16 -9.01
CA ALA A 24 3.75 -23.01 -9.93
C ALA A 24 3.09 -24.38 -10.20
N GLN A 25 2.12 -24.79 -9.35
CA GLN A 25 1.47 -26.11 -9.44
C GLN A 25 0.05 -26.07 -10.05
N ASN A 26 -0.57 -24.90 -10.22
CA ASN A 26 -1.99 -24.78 -10.61
C ASN A 26 -2.26 -23.82 -11.77
N VAL A 27 -1.32 -23.60 -12.68
CA VAL A 27 -1.63 -22.95 -13.97
C VAL A 27 -2.33 -23.98 -14.85
N PRO A 28 -3.65 -23.86 -15.16
CA PRO A 28 -4.27 -24.70 -16.17
C PRO A 28 -3.58 -24.45 -17.51
N PRO A 29 -3.39 -25.47 -18.37
CA PRO A 29 -2.76 -25.28 -19.67
C PRO A 29 -3.55 -24.23 -20.47
N ALA A 30 -2.92 -23.09 -20.72
CA ALA A 30 -3.53 -22.03 -21.53
C ALA A 30 -3.76 -22.56 -22.95
N GLN A 31 -4.98 -22.36 -23.45
CA GLN A 31 -5.34 -22.65 -24.84
C GLN A 31 -4.42 -21.87 -25.80
N PRO A 32 -4.13 -22.42 -26.99
CA PRO A 32 -3.13 -21.86 -27.89
C PRO A 32 -3.60 -20.52 -28.46
N VAL A 33 -2.82 -19.47 -28.19
CA VAL A 33 -2.97 -18.12 -28.78
C VAL A 33 -1.88 -17.95 -29.86
N PRO A 34 -2.13 -17.20 -30.96
CA PRO A 34 -1.30 -17.23 -32.18
C PRO A 34 0.14 -16.73 -32.02
N ILE A 35 0.99 -17.15 -32.97
CA ILE A 35 2.40 -17.53 -32.79
C ILE A 35 3.44 -16.38 -32.86
N GLU A 36 3.07 -15.11 -32.98
CA GLU A 36 4.06 -14.01 -33.03
C GLU A 36 4.35 -13.34 -31.68
N SER A 37 3.43 -13.40 -30.71
CA SER A 37 3.58 -12.85 -29.36
C SER A 37 3.89 -13.90 -28.27
N GLY A 38 3.80 -15.19 -28.60
CA GLY A 38 3.97 -16.29 -27.64
C GLY A 38 5.41 -16.50 -27.16
N GLY A 39 6.40 -16.19 -27.99
CA GLY A 39 7.81 -16.45 -27.67
C GLY A 39 8.36 -15.58 -26.54
N GLU A 40 7.97 -14.31 -26.48
CA GLU A 40 8.42 -13.37 -25.44
C GLU A 40 7.72 -13.63 -24.11
N ILE A 41 6.39 -13.86 -24.14
CA ILE A 41 5.61 -14.26 -22.96
C ILE A 41 6.12 -15.58 -22.37
N GLN A 42 6.46 -16.54 -23.23
CA GLN A 42 7.02 -17.82 -22.78
C GLN A 42 8.42 -17.65 -22.17
N ARG A 43 9.29 -16.84 -22.79
CA ARG A 43 10.62 -16.52 -22.25
C ARG A 43 10.53 -15.81 -20.90
N GLU A 44 9.61 -14.86 -20.76
CA GLU A 44 9.36 -14.15 -19.52
C GLU A 44 8.88 -15.10 -18.42
N GLY A 45 7.87 -15.94 -18.71
CA GLY A 45 7.35 -16.92 -17.77
C GLY A 45 8.37 -17.99 -17.36
N GLU A 46 9.29 -18.36 -18.25
CA GLU A 46 10.44 -19.22 -17.92
C GLU A 46 11.47 -18.52 -17.04
N ALA A 47 11.82 -17.27 -17.36
CA ALA A 47 12.74 -16.47 -16.56
C ALA A 47 12.20 -16.23 -15.15
N PHE A 48 10.92 -15.91 -15.02
CA PHE A 48 10.25 -15.73 -13.73
C PHE A 48 10.30 -17.01 -12.88
N ARG A 49 10.03 -18.18 -13.48
CA ARG A 49 10.12 -19.49 -12.79
C ARG A 49 11.54 -19.86 -12.37
N ARG A 50 12.57 -19.25 -12.98
CA ARG A 50 13.98 -19.45 -12.62
C ARG A 50 14.48 -18.50 -11.53
N LEU A 51 13.64 -17.56 -11.06
CA LEU A 51 14.02 -16.70 -9.94
C LEU A 51 14.42 -17.57 -8.72
N PRO A 52 15.54 -17.26 -8.06
CA PRO A 52 16.07 -18.09 -6.98
C PRO A 52 15.13 -18.09 -5.78
N THR A 53 14.71 -19.28 -5.35
CA THR A 53 13.91 -19.48 -4.13
C THR A 53 14.77 -19.72 -2.89
N THR A 54 16.04 -20.07 -3.08
CA THR A 54 17.04 -20.30 -2.03
C THR A 54 18.18 -19.28 -2.10
N GLY A 55 19.11 -19.29 -1.14
CA GLY A 55 20.23 -18.35 -1.07
C GLY A 55 20.01 -17.19 -0.10
N SER A 56 20.90 -16.20 -0.13
CA SER A 56 20.77 -15.00 0.72
C SER A 56 19.66 -14.08 0.21
N ILE A 57 19.10 -13.26 1.12
CA ILE A 57 18.12 -12.23 0.76
C ILE A 57 18.67 -11.28 -0.32
N LYS A 58 19.95 -10.89 -0.19
CA LYS A 58 20.61 -9.99 -1.13
C LYS A 58 20.67 -10.56 -2.55
N GLU A 59 21.01 -11.84 -2.69
CA GLU A 59 21.07 -12.51 -3.99
C GLU A 59 19.68 -12.62 -4.64
N ARG A 60 18.66 -12.97 -3.86
CA ARG A 60 17.29 -13.05 -4.37
C ARG A 60 16.78 -11.70 -4.85
N LEU A 61 17.03 -10.64 -4.09
CA LEU A 61 16.60 -9.29 -4.47
C LEU A 61 17.33 -8.81 -5.73
N ALA A 62 18.64 -9.07 -5.86
CA ALA A 62 19.38 -8.76 -7.08
C ALA A 62 18.83 -9.49 -8.31
N ALA A 63 18.44 -10.76 -8.17
CA ALA A 63 17.82 -11.51 -9.26
C ALA A 63 16.45 -10.95 -9.67
N CYS A 64 15.62 -10.56 -8.69
CA CYS A 64 14.35 -9.88 -8.96
C CYS A 64 14.55 -8.53 -9.68
N GLN A 65 15.54 -7.75 -9.27
CA GLN A 65 15.85 -6.47 -9.93
C GLN A 65 16.31 -6.69 -11.37
N ALA A 66 17.19 -7.66 -11.62
CA ALA A 66 17.64 -8.02 -12.96
C ALA A 66 16.48 -8.51 -13.85
N PHE A 67 15.52 -9.25 -13.29
CA PHE A 67 14.33 -9.68 -14.02
C PHE A 67 13.49 -8.47 -14.49
N VAL A 68 13.24 -7.51 -13.60
CA VAL A 68 12.48 -6.29 -13.93
C VAL A 68 13.15 -5.47 -15.03
N ASP A 69 14.48 -5.42 -15.01
CA ASP A 69 15.26 -4.71 -16.03
C ASP A 69 15.28 -5.45 -17.37
N GLN A 70 15.17 -6.77 -17.34
CA GLN A 70 15.08 -7.61 -18.54
C GLN A 70 13.71 -7.52 -19.23
N PHE A 71 12.62 -7.35 -18.48
CA PHE A 71 11.24 -7.37 -19.01
C PHE A 71 10.45 -6.08 -18.65
N PRO A 72 10.86 -4.89 -19.11
CA PRO A 72 10.30 -3.63 -18.63
C PRO A 72 8.81 -3.42 -19.03
N GLY A 73 7.98 -3.17 -18.02
CA GLY A 73 6.56 -2.83 -18.16
C GLY A 73 5.66 -3.99 -18.53
N SER A 74 6.11 -5.22 -18.31
CA SER A 74 5.27 -6.39 -18.30
C SER A 74 4.48 -6.52 -16.98
N GLN A 75 3.45 -7.37 -16.99
CA GLN A 75 2.67 -7.66 -15.79
C GLN A 75 3.51 -8.34 -14.70
N LEU A 76 4.39 -9.28 -15.07
CA LEU A 76 5.24 -9.98 -14.09
C LEU A 76 6.29 -9.04 -13.51
N SER A 77 6.82 -8.10 -14.29
CA SER A 77 7.77 -7.10 -13.75
C SER A 77 7.12 -6.17 -12.74
N LEU A 78 5.89 -5.70 -13.00
CA LEU A 78 5.12 -4.94 -12.00
C LEU A 78 4.90 -5.75 -10.72
N ARG A 79 4.50 -7.02 -10.86
CA ARG A 79 4.32 -7.92 -9.72
C ARG A 79 5.61 -8.10 -8.92
N VAL A 80 6.74 -8.37 -9.59
CA VAL A 80 8.05 -8.50 -8.94
C VAL A 80 8.44 -7.20 -8.22
N MET A 81 8.21 -6.04 -8.84
CA MET A 81 8.43 -4.75 -8.21
C MET A 81 7.60 -4.58 -6.94
N ARG A 82 6.30 -4.80 -7.01
CA ARG A 82 5.39 -4.73 -5.86
C ARG A 82 5.86 -5.62 -4.71
N ASP A 83 6.25 -6.86 -5.01
CA ASP A 83 6.62 -7.85 -4.00
C ASP A 83 7.96 -7.51 -3.33
N VAL A 84 8.96 -7.07 -4.11
CA VAL A 84 10.24 -6.56 -3.58
C VAL A 84 10.02 -5.35 -2.68
N CYS A 85 9.22 -4.40 -3.12
CA CYS A 85 8.92 -3.20 -2.35
C CYS A 85 8.14 -3.49 -1.06
N THR A 86 7.17 -4.40 -1.13
CA THR A 86 6.42 -4.87 0.03
C THR A 86 7.34 -5.52 1.06
N PHE A 87 8.30 -6.34 0.60
CA PHE A 87 9.31 -6.95 1.48
C PHE A 87 10.08 -5.88 2.26
N TYR A 88 10.60 -4.86 1.57
CA TYR A 88 11.36 -3.79 2.23
C TYR A 88 10.50 -2.97 3.22
N LEU A 89 9.23 -2.69 2.87
CA LEU A 89 8.30 -1.99 3.76
C LEU A 89 8.08 -2.76 5.08
N LEU A 90 8.07 -4.08 5.04
CA LEU A 90 7.92 -4.91 6.25
C LEU A 90 9.19 -4.97 7.09
N GLN A 91 10.37 -4.87 6.46
CA GLN A 91 11.65 -4.87 7.17
C GLN A 91 11.92 -3.55 7.91
N GLU A 92 11.37 -2.41 7.45
CA GLU A 92 11.60 -1.12 8.14
C GLU A 92 11.12 -1.10 9.59
N LYS A 93 10.16 -1.95 9.94
CA LYS A 93 9.74 -2.18 11.33
C LYS A 93 10.88 -2.65 12.26
N THR A 94 12.09 -2.93 11.73
CA THR A 94 13.31 -3.25 12.49
C THR A 94 14.28 -2.08 12.66
N GLY A 95 13.97 -0.87 12.16
CA GLY A 95 14.71 0.37 12.49
C GLY A 95 15.86 0.79 11.56
N ASN A 96 16.02 0.18 10.38
CA ASN A 96 17.01 0.62 9.37
C ASN A 96 16.31 1.19 8.13
N SER A 97 16.49 2.50 7.87
CA SER A 97 15.83 3.23 6.77
C SER A 97 16.56 3.19 5.43
N ASP A 98 17.84 2.82 5.40
CA ASP A 98 18.64 2.84 4.15
C ASP A 98 18.08 1.92 3.07
N PRO A 99 17.65 0.68 3.39
CA PRO A 99 17.04 -0.21 2.41
C PRO A 99 15.75 0.35 1.80
N LEU A 100 14.94 1.09 2.58
CA LEU A 100 13.75 1.77 2.05
C LEU A 100 14.10 2.90 1.11
N ARG A 101 15.15 3.68 1.41
CA ARG A 101 15.58 4.78 0.53
C ARG A 101 16.02 4.23 -0.81
N SER A 102 16.86 3.19 -0.81
CA SER A 102 17.26 2.50 -2.05
C SER A 102 16.07 1.90 -2.79
N CYS A 103 15.14 1.27 -2.06
CA CYS A 103 13.93 0.70 -2.64
C CYS A 103 13.04 1.75 -3.31
N ALA A 104 12.82 2.91 -2.66
CA ALA A 104 12.03 4.00 -3.20
C ALA A 104 12.64 4.60 -4.46
N ALA A 105 13.96 4.79 -4.48
CA ALA A 105 14.67 5.26 -5.67
C ALA A 105 14.52 4.26 -6.83
N TRP A 106 14.68 2.97 -6.55
CA TRP A 106 14.58 1.89 -7.53
C TRP A 106 13.18 1.81 -8.19
N ILE A 107 12.11 1.81 -7.40
CA ILE A 107 10.75 1.76 -7.94
C ILE A 107 10.35 3.09 -8.60
N GLY A 108 10.73 4.23 -8.03
CA GLY A 108 10.40 5.56 -8.58
C GLY A 108 11.00 5.82 -9.96
N GLU A 109 12.25 5.39 -10.18
CA GLU A 109 12.91 5.44 -11.50
C GLU A 109 12.12 4.66 -12.55
N ARG A 110 11.67 3.44 -12.20
CA ARG A 110 10.94 2.56 -13.13
C ARG A 110 9.55 3.09 -13.43
N LEU A 111 8.80 3.49 -12.40
CA LEU A 111 7.45 4.05 -12.57
C LEU A 111 7.46 5.35 -13.41
N SER A 112 8.54 6.12 -13.35
CA SER A 112 8.74 7.33 -14.17
C SER A 112 9.19 7.03 -15.60
N SER A 113 9.64 5.81 -15.90
CA SER A 113 10.12 5.46 -17.24
C SER A 113 8.94 5.30 -18.23
N PRO A 114 9.15 5.55 -19.54
CA PRO A 114 8.10 5.39 -20.55
C PRO A 114 7.45 3.99 -20.53
N ALA A 115 8.22 2.97 -20.16
CA ALA A 115 7.77 1.60 -20.05
C ALA A 115 6.68 1.39 -18.99
N TYR A 116 6.52 2.26 -18.00
CA TYR A 116 5.51 2.15 -16.95
C TYR A 116 4.61 3.40 -16.86
N SER A 117 4.71 4.30 -17.82
CA SER A 117 3.88 5.52 -17.90
C SER A 117 2.41 5.19 -18.14
N TRP A 118 1.50 5.95 -17.55
CA TRP A 118 0.05 5.75 -17.72
C TRP A 118 -0.41 5.77 -19.19
N ASN A 119 0.25 6.55 -20.04
CA ASN A 119 0.00 6.56 -21.49
C ASN A 119 0.15 5.17 -22.15
N ARG A 120 1.07 4.32 -21.65
CA ARG A 120 1.21 2.93 -22.13
C ARG A 120 0.01 2.06 -21.78
N PHE A 121 -0.66 2.36 -20.67
CA PHE A 121 -1.79 1.56 -20.16
C PHE A 121 -3.14 2.02 -20.74
N ALA A 122 -3.15 3.03 -21.61
CA ALA A 122 -4.33 3.41 -22.37
C ALA A 122 -4.78 2.23 -23.25
N GLY A 123 -5.89 1.58 -22.89
CA GLY A 123 -6.40 0.39 -23.56
C GLY A 123 -5.70 -0.93 -23.18
N ALA A 124 -4.88 -0.95 -22.13
CA ALA A 124 -4.31 -2.17 -21.59
C ALA A 124 -5.37 -3.08 -20.94
N PRO A 125 -5.12 -4.39 -20.82
CA PRO A 125 -5.98 -5.28 -20.04
C PRO A 125 -6.10 -4.84 -18.59
N GLU A 126 -7.29 -5.02 -17.99
CA GLU A 126 -7.58 -4.67 -16.60
C GLU A 126 -6.56 -5.27 -15.62
N SER A 127 -6.13 -6.51 -15.84
CA SER A 127 -5.14 -7.19 -15.00
C SER A 127 -3.79 -6.46 -14.94
N LEU A 128 -3.38 -5.85 -16.05
CA LEU A 128 -2.12 -5.11 -16.14
C LEU A 128 -2.23 -3.73 -15.47
N ILE A 129 -3.37 -3.07 -15.64
CA ILE A 129 -3.72 -1.82 -14.95
C ILE A 129 -3.72 -2.02 -13.43
N LEU A 130 -4.38 -3.07 -12.94
CA LEU A 130 -4.48 -3.36 -11.51
C LEU A 130 -3.11 -3.59 -10.87
N GLU A 131 -2.24 -4.36 -11.54
CA GLU A 131 -0.85 -4.57 -11.05
C GLU A 131 -0.08 -3.24 -10.99
N ARG A 132 -0.29 -2.33 -11.96
CA ARG A 132 0.34 -0.99 -11.95
C ARG A 132 -0.16 -0.14 -10.78
N ILE A 133 -1.46 -0.18 -10.49
CA ILE A 133 -2.08 0.54 -9.36
C ILE A 133 -1.54 0.01 -8.04
N GLU A 134 -1.57 -1.31 -7.83
CA GLU A 134 -1.10 -1.93 -6.59
C GLU A 134 0.39 -1.64 -6.36
N THR A 135 1.20 -1.65 -7.43
CA THR A 135 2.61 -1.27 -7.37
C THR A 135 2.78 0.20 -6.96
N GLN A 136 1.97 1.12 -7.51
CA GLN A 136 2.04 2.53 -7.15
C GLN A 136 1.56 2.81 -5.72
N LEU A 137 0.54 2.07 -5.26
CA LEU A 137 0.06 2.17 -3.88
C LEU A 137 1.16 1.76 -2.89
N VAL A 138 1.88 0.67 -3.17
CA VAL A 138 3.04 0.26 -2.34
C VAL A 138 4.14 1.32 -2.39
N TYR A 139 4.41 1.90 -3.57
CA TYR A 139 5.37 3.00 -3.69
C TYR A 139 4.99 4.21 -2.84
N ALA A 140 3.74 4.67 -2.92
CA ALA A 140 3.23 5.77 -2.10
C ALA A 140 3.37 5.48 -0.60
N ARG A 141 3.09 4.25 -0.16
CA ARG A 141 3.29 3.83 1.24
C ARG A 141 4.76 3.88 1.64
N ILE A 142 5.70 3.49 0.76
CA ILE A 142 7.14 3.62 1.04
C ILE A 142 7.51 5.09 1.23
N LEU A 143 7.08 5.97 0.32
CA LEU A 143 7.35 7.41 0.41
C LEU A 143 6.82 8.00 1.73
N ALA A 144 5.61 7.63 2.14
CA ALA A 144 5.02 8.10 3.39
C ALA A 144 5.81 7.63 4.64
N ASN A 145 6.44 6.45 4.61
CA ASN A 145 7.26 5.95 5.73
C ASN A 145 8.72 6.43 5.68
N LEU A 146 9.20 6.93 4.54
CA LEU A 146 10.53 7.50 4.44
C LEU A 146 10.63 8.83 5.18
N ARG A 147 11.42 8.85 6.25
CA ARG A 147 11.81 10.10 6.89
C ARG A 147 12.72 10.91 5.96
N SER A 148 12.28 12.10 5.61
CA SER A 148 13.07 13.16 4.99
C SER A 148 14.18 13.62 5.93
N ASP A 149 15.09 14.43 5.42
CA ASP A 149 16.16 15.04 6.22
C ASP A 149 15.64 16.02 7.27
N SER A 150 14.38 16.47 7.14
CA SER A 150 13.66 17.23 8.17
C SER A 150 12.92 16.36 9.20
N GLY A 151 13.05 15.03 9.10
CA GLY A 151 12.42 14.06 10.00
C GLY A 151 10.92 13.80 9.74
N LYS A 152 10.31 14.46 8.74
CA LYS A 152 8.92 14.25 8.30
C LYS A 152 8.85 13.16 7.20
N GLY A 153 7.73 12.47 7.03
CA GLY A 153 7.53 11.58 5.88
C GLY A 153 7.54 12.33 4.54
N ARG A 154 7.84 11.68 3.41
CA ARG A 154 7.72 12.29 2.06
C ARG A 154 6.25 12.27 1.60
N TYR A 155 5.39 12.91 2.37
CA TYR A 155 3.94 12.83 2.20
C TYR A 155 3.44 13.51 0.92
N ASP A 156 4.07 14.60 0.46
CA ASP A 156 3.67 15.28 -0.78
C ASP A 156 3.84 14.37 -2.01
N GLU A 157 4.94 13.64 -2.05
CA GLU A 157 5.22 12.71 -3.15
C GLU A 157 4.30 11.48 -3.06
N ALA A 158 4.00 11.01 -1.85
CA ALA A 158 3.02 9.95 -1.64
C ALA A 158 1.62 10.39 -2.11
N LEU A 159 1.18 11.59 -1.74
CA LEU A 159 -0.10 12.17 -2.18
C LEU A 159 -0.16 12.34 -3.69
N SER A 160 0.94 12.81 -4.31
CA SER A 160 1.04 12.94 -5.76
C SER A 160 0.89 11.58 -6.45
N ALA A 161 1.59 10.56 -5.95
CA ALA A 161 1.48 9.20 -6.46
C ALA A 161 0.06 8.61 -6.29
N LEU A 162 -0.63 8.89 -5.19
CA LEU A 162 -2.01 8.45 -4.97
C LEU A 162 -3.01 9.20 -5.87
N ALA A 163 -2.80 10.50 -6.09
CA ALA A 163 -3.66 11.31 -6.95
C ALA A 163 -3.64 10.82 -8.41
N GLU A 164 -2.48 10.42 -8.93
CA GLU A 164 -2.37 9.82 -10.26
C GLU A 164 -3.20 8.54 -10.40
N ILE A 165 -3.18 7.66 -9.38
CA ILE A 165 -3.99 6.43 -9.36
C ILE A 165 -5.48 6.78 -9.44
N LEU A 166 -5.91 7.75 -8.64
CA LEU A 166 -7.32 8.15 -8.57
C LEU A 166 -7.79 8.77 -9.88
N VAL A 167 -7.00 9.67 -10.49
CA VAL A 167 -7.32 10.27 -11.79
C VAL A 167 -7.49 9.18 -12.86
N GLU A 168 -6.56 8.23 -12.91
CA GLU A 168 -6.62 7.15 -13.88
C GLU A 168 -7.80 6.20 -13.62
N GLY A 169 -8.03 5.79 -12.37
CA GLY A 169 -9.12 4.87 -12.07
C GLY A 169 -10.50 5.52 -12.10
N ASP A 170 -10.63 6.82 -11.83
CA ASP A 170 -11.89 7.56 -11.99
C ASP A 170 -12.26 7.73 -13.48
N SER A 171 -11.29 7.62 -14.39
CA SER A 171 -11.55 7.49 -15.83
C SER A 171 -12.12 6.11 -16.22
N ARG A 172 -12.08 5.12 -15.31
CA ARG A 172 -12.61 3.76 -15.44
C ARG A 172 -13.46 3.35 -14.23
N PRO A 173 -14.70 3.86 -14.09
CA PRO A 173 -15.55 3.59 -12.93
C PRO A 173 -15.87 2.10 -12.70
N ASP A 174 -15.81 1.29 -13.74
CA ASP A 174 -15.92 -0.17 -13.71
C ASP A 174 -14.81 -0.81 -12.86
N LEU A 175 -13.60 -0.25 -12.88
CA LEU A 175 -12.46 -0.70 -12.08
C LEU A 175 -12.75 -0.63 -10.59
N TRP A 176 -13.31 0.49 -10.13
CA TRP A 176 -13.68 0.70 -8.72
C TRP A 176 -14.88 -0.13 -8.31
N SER A 177 -15.76 -0.45 -9.25
CA SER A 177 -16.85 -1.39 -9.02
C SER A 177 -16.34 -2.83 -8.86
N ALA A 178 -15.31 -3.21 -9.62
CA ALA A 178 -14.69 -4.53 -9.57
C ALA A 178 -13.73 -4.72 -8.37
N ARG A 179 -13.02 -3.65 -7.98
CA ARG A 179 -12.03 -3.64 -6.89
C ARG A 179 -12.30 -2.52 -5.87
N PRO A 180 -13.45 -2.54 -5.19
CA PRO A 180 -13.78 -1.53 -4.18
C PRO A 180 -12.79 -1.55 -3.00
N ASP A 181 -12.24 -2.73 -2.68
CA ASP A 181 -11.20 -2.94 -1.67
C ASP A 181 -9.93 -2.13 -1.97
N LEU A 182 -9.58 -1.99 -3.24
CA LEU A 182 -8.38 -1.29 -3.66
C LEU A 182 -8.59 0.22 -3.58
N LYS A 183 -9.76 0.71 -4.01
CA LYS A 183 -10.11 2.14 -3.88
C LYS A 183 -10.15 2.56 -2.42
N GLU A 184 -10.76 1.76 -1.56
CA GLU A 184 -10.78 1.99 -0.11
C GLU A 184 -9.35 2.09 0.46
N GLN A 185 -8.44 1.19 0.08
CA GLN A 185 -7.05 1.24 0.52
C GLN A 185 -6.30 2.50 0.05
N ILE A 186 -6.59 3.00 -1.15
CA ILE A 186 -6.01 4.23 -1.70
C ILE A 186 -6.53 5.43 -0.93
N ASP A 187 -7.84 5.51 -0.70
CA ASP A 187 -8.47 6.60 0.05
C ASP A 187 -7.98 6.64 1.50
N PHE A 188 -7.84 5.48 2.15
CA PHE A 188 -7.26 5.39 3.49
C PHE A 188 -5.79 5.88 3.50
N ALA A 189 -4.98 5.43 2.54
CA ALA A 189 -3.58 5.86 2.43
C ALA A 189 -3.46 7.37 2.22
N ARG A 190 -4.38 7.97 1.47
CA ARG A 190 -4.45 9.42 1.25
C ARG A 190 -4.74 10.16 2.56
N CYS A 191 -5.72 9.71 3.34
CA CYS A 191 -6.04 10.35 4.63
C CYS A 191 -4.87 10.27 5.62
N TRP A 192 -4.17 9.13 5.63
CA TRP A 192 -2.95 8.98 6.42
C TRP A 192 -1.84 9.96 6.00
N CYS A 193 -1.63 10.17 4.70
CA CYS A 193 -0.62 11.09 4.21
C CYS A 193 -0.93 12.55 4.58
N PHE A 194 -2.19 12.99 4.43
CA PHE A 194 -2.61 14.32 4.90
C PHE A 194 -2.42 14.48 6.42
N HIS A 195 -2.74 13.46 7.20
CA HIS A 195 -2.53 13.50 8.65
C HIS A 195 -1.05 13.66 9.02
N GLY A 196 -0.15 12.99 8.27
CA GLY A 196 1.29 13.10 8.43
C GLY A 196 1.82 14.52 8.16
N GLN A 197 1.13 15.29 7.33
CA GLN A 197 1.41 16.70 7.06
C GLN A 197 0.72 17.57 8.12
N GLN A 198 1.44 17.91 9.18
CA GLN A 198 0.92 18.73 10.30
C GLN A 198 0.35 20.09 9.87
N GLU A 199 0.74 20.62 8.71
CA GLU A 199 0.21 21.87 8.14
C GLU A 199 -1.16 21.67 7.46
N GLU A 200 -1.51 20.42 7.13
CA GLU A 200 -2.70 20.02 6.38
C GLU A 200 -3.73 19.28 7.25
N LEU A 201 -3.74 19.52 8.57
CA LEU A 201 -4.64 18.83 9.49
C LEU A 201 -6.13 19.02 9.13
N ARG A 202 -6.52 20.17 8.58
CA ARG A 202 -7.90 20.39 8.10
C ARG A 202 -8.23 19.49 6.91
N SER A 203 -7.31 19.35 5.96
CA SER A 203 -7.41 18.44 4.81
C SER A 203 -7.46 16.98 5.28
N ALA A 204 -6.67 16.62 6.29
CA ALA A 204 -6.71 15.30 6.91
C ALA A 204 -8.07 14.99 7.53
N LEU A 205 -8.64 15.94 8.29
CA LEU A 205 -9.96 15.77 8.91
C LEU A 205 -11.05 15.60 7.86
N SER A 206 -11.06 16.46 6.83
CA SER A 206 -12.02 16.35 5.72
C SER A 206 -11.89 15.00 5.02
N CYS A 207 -10.66 14.51 4.80
CA CYS A 207 -10.42 13.19 4.22
C CYS A 207 -11.01 12.07 5.09
N TYR A 208 -10.74 12.09 6.40
CA TYR A 208 -11.28 11.07 7.31
C TYR A 208 -12.82 11.10 7.39
N GLN A 209 -13.43 12.29 7.38
CA GLN A 209 -14.89 12.43 7.35
C GLN A 209 -15.47 11.80 6.09
N HIS A 210 -14.90 12.14 4.93
CA HIS A 210 -15.30 11.54 3.66
C HIS A 210 -15.11 10.01 3.66
N PHE A 211 -14.01 9.52 4.24
CA PHE A 211 -13.77 8.08 4.37
C PHE A 211 -14.84 7.40 5.24
N MET A 212 -15.21 7.99 6.37
CA MET A 212 -16.24 7.45 7.26
C MET A 212 -17.62 7.38 6.59
N GLU A 213 -17.95 8.38 5.78
CA GLU A 213 -19.19 8.43 5.01
C GLU A 213 -19.20 7.40 3.88
N THR A 214 -18.06 7.23 3.19
CA THR A 214 -17.94 6.37 2.01
C THR A 214 -17.77 4.90 2.38
N TYR A 215 -17.05 4.60 3.45
CA TYR A 215 -16.69 3.24 3.89
C TYR A 215 -17.08 2.97 5.35
N PRO A 216 -18.37 3.07 5.72
CA PRO A 216 -18.82 2.99 7.12
C PRO A 216 -18.56 1.64 7.80
N SER A 217 -18.33 0.57 7.03
CA SER A 217 -18.03 -0.78 7.54
C SER A 217 -16.59 -1.22 7.27
N SER A 218 -15.69 -0.27 6.99
CA SER A 218 -14.28 -0.51 6.70
C SER A 218 -13.54 -1.17 7.86
N ASP A 219 -12.63 -2.10 7.55
CA ASP A 219 -11.65 -2.63 8.50
C ASP A 219 -10.63 -1.57 8.97
N PHE A 220 -10.51 -0.46 8.23
CA PHE A 220 -9.70 0.70 8.61
C PHE A 220 -10.41 1.67 9.55
N MET A 221 -11.72 1.48 9.81
CA MET A 221 -12.52 2.37 10.64
C MET A 221 -11.92 2.64 12.03
N PRO A 222 -11.32 1.67 12.76
CA PRO A 222 -10.65 1.97 14.03
C PRO A 222 -9.53 3.00 13.90
N ALA A 223 -8.69 2.86 12.87
CA ALA A 223 -7.59 3.77 12.60
C ALA A 223 -8.11 5.15 12.17
N VAL A 224 -9.15 5.18 11.34
CA VAL A 224 -9.80 6.41 10.88
C VAL A 224 -10.39 7.20 12.05
N LEU A 225 -11.17 6.55 12.93
CA LEU A 225 -11.77 7.20 14.09
C LEU A 225 -10.70 7.77 15.04
N LEU A 226 -9.67 6.97 15.34
CA LEU A 226 -8.57 7.42 16.21
C LEU A 226 -7.81 8.61 15.62
N ASN A 227 -7.43 8.52 14.34
CA ASN A 227 -6.65 9.57 13.70
C ASN A 227 -7.47 10.84 13.46
N ALA A 228 -8.76 10.72 13.14
CA ALA A 228 -9.66 11.86 13.06
C ALA A 228 -9.81 12.56 14.42
N ALA A 229 -9.95 11.81 15.51
CA ALA A 229 -10.00 12.36 16.87
C ALA A 229 -8.69 13.08 17.24
N ARG A 230 -7.53 12.48 16.92
CA ARG A 230 -6.22 13.12 17.09
C ARG A 230 -6.09 14.41 16.28
N THR A 231 -6.56 14.39 15.03
CA THR A 231 -6.57 15.56 14.15
C THR A 231 -7.44 16.69 14.72
N LEU A 232 -8.67 16.38 15.16
CA LEU A 232 -9.57 17.36 15.80
C LEU A 232 -8.90 18.01 17.02
N ASN A 233 -8.38 17.18 17.93
CA ASN A 233 -7.70 17.65 19.12
C ASN A 233 -6.44 18.47 18.80
N ALA A 234 -5.75 18.21 17.69
CA ALA A 234 -4.58 18.99 17.27
C ALA A 234 -4.98 20.36 16.65
N ILE A 235 -6.11 20.44 15.95
CA ILE A 235 -6.61 21.69 15.33
C ILE A 235 -7.16 22.64 16.38
N ASP A 236 -8.10 22.16 17.21
CA ASP A 236 -8.79 22.97 18.22
C ASP A 236 -9.25 22.08 19.38
N PRO A 237 -8.40 21.88 20.40
CA PRO A 237 -8.71 20.97 21.51
C PRO A 237 -9.99 21.33 22.29
N GLN A 238 -10.36 22.62 22.34
CA GLN A 238 -11.52 23.06 23.11
C GLN A 238 -12.78 23.08 22.26
N GLY A 239 -12.73 23.67 21.06
CA GLY A 239 -13.89 23.75 20.18
C GLY A 239 -14.31 22.43 19.56
N SER A 240 -13.38 21.47 19.42
CA SER A 240 -13.68 20.14 18.86
C SER A 240 -13.83 19.03 19.89
N ARG A 241 -13.88 19.36 21.19
CA ARG A 241 -13.88 18.38 22.28
C ARG A 241 -15.02 17.37 22.18
N GLU A 242 -16.23 17.84 21.92
CA GLU A 242 -17.42 16.97 21.80
C GLU A 242 -17.27 15.98 20.66
N GLN A 243 -16.81 16.43 19.49
CA GLN A 243 -16.62 15.57 18.33
C GLN A 243 -15.44 14.60 18.52
N THR A 244 -14.38 15.04 19.20
CA THR A 244 -13.26 14.18 19.61
C THR A 244 -13.76 13.04 20.50
N ILE A 245 -14.54 13.35 21.54
CA ILE A 245 -15.13 12.35 22.45
C ILE A 245 -16.07 11.42 21.68
N LEU A 246 -16.88 11.95 20.76
CA LEU A 246 -17.78 11.13 19.93
C LEU A 246 -17.01 10.07 19.14
N TYR A 247 -15.94 10.43 18.43
CA TYR A 247 -15.15 9.47 17.64
C TYR A 247 -14.44 8.45 18.51
N LEU A 248 -13.89 8.85 19.66
CA LEU A 248 -13.23 7.93 20.59
C LEU A 248 -14.21 6.98 21.30
N THR A 249 -15.43 7.46 21.58
CA THR A 249 -16.50 6.63 22.14
C THR A 249 -16.94 5.57 21.13
N ARG A 250 -17.20 5.98 19.87
CA ARG A 250 -17.47 5.04 18.77
C ARG A 250 -16.36 4.01 18.59
N LEU A 251 -15.09 4.44 18.63
CA LEU A 251 -13.94 3.53 18.55
C LEU A 251 -13.97 2.46 19.65
N ARG A 252 -14.27 2.84 20.90
CA ARG A 252 -14.34 1.89 22.02
C ARG A 252 -15.54 0.97 21.94
N ASP A 253 -16.70 1.49 21.57
CA ASP A 253 -17.97 0.75 21.62
C ASP A 253 -18.10 -0.19 20.42
N GLU A 254 -17.78 0.29 19.21
CA GLU A 254 -17.88 -0.48 17.97
C GLU A 254 -16.65 -1.40 17.78
N PHE A 255 -15.46 -0.99 18.25
CA PHE A 255 -14.20 -1.72 18.03
C PHE A 255 -13.37 -1.97 19.30
N PRO A 256 -13.95 -2.54 20.39
CA PRO A 256 -13.29 -2.67 21.71
C PRO A 256 -12.03 -3.54 21.73
N LYS A 257 -11.82 -4.38 20.71
CA LYS A 257 -10.66 -5.28 20.59
C LYS A 257 -9.58 -4.78 19.62
N SER A 258 -9.79 -3.61 19.01
CA SER A 258 -8.80 -3.00 18.13
C SER A 258 -7.58 -2.51 18.92
N ALA A 259 -6.42 -2.43 18.27
CA ALA A 259 -5.22 -1.88 18.90
C ALA A 259 -5.39 -0.37 19.17
N GLU A 260 -6.16 0.29 18.31
CA GLU A 260 -6.52 1.69 18.35
C GLU A 260 -7.36 2.02 19.58
N ALA A 261 -8.38 1.20 19.90
CA ALA A 261 -9.20 1.40 21.11
C ALA A 261 -8.39 1.23 22.41
N ALA A 262 -7.31 0.44 22.37
CA ALA A 262 -6.41 0.24 23.50
C ALA A 262 -5.25 1.25 23.56
N ALA A 263 -5.19 2.22 22.64
CA ALA A 263 -4.08 3.16 22.58
C ALA A 263 -4.08 4.07 23.84
N PRO A 264 -2.92 4.27 24.52
CA PRO A 264 -2.86 4.97 25.81
C PRO A 264 -3.41 6.40 25.78
N ASP A 265 -3.29 7.07 24.64
CA ASP A 265 -3.77 8.44 24.47
C ASP A 265 -5.28 8.54 24.32
N VAL A 266 -5.99 7.44 24.02
CA VAL A 266 -7.47 7.42 23.99
C VAL A 266 -8.04 7.75 25.37
N LEU A 267 -7.53 7.13 26.43
CA LEU A 267 -7.98 7.40 27.81
C LEU A 267 -7.73 8.87 28.18
N LYS A 268 -6.54 9.37 27.84
CA LYS A 268 -6.15 10.76 28.06
C LYS A 268 -7.10 11.74 27.35
N LEU A 269 -7.42 11.48 26.09
CA LEU A 269 -8.30 12.34 25.28
C LEU A 269 -9.76 12.27 25.73
N LEU A 270 -10.20 11.13 26.25
CA LEU A 270 -11.51 10.99 26.90
C LEU A 270 -11.57 11.67 28.28
N GLY A 271 -10.42 12.01 28.87
CA GLY A 271 -10.34 12.58 30.22
C GLY A 271 -10.48 11.54 31.33
N GLU A 272 -10.30 10.25 31.00
CA GLU A 272 -10.32 9.13 31.94
C GLU A 272 -8.91 8.94 32.52
N ARG A 273 -8.80 8.87 33.86
CA ARG A 273 -7.53 8.68 34.59
C ARG A 273 -7.28 7.22 34.91
#